data_AF-A0A7C5T3V4-F1
#
_entry.id   AF-A0A7C5T3V4-F1
#
_cell.length_a   1.000
_cell.length_b   1.000
_cell.length_c   1.000
_cell.angle_alpha   90.00
_cell.angle_beta   90.00
_cell.angle_gamma   90.00
#
_symmetry.space_group_name_H-M   'P 1'
#
loop_
_entity.id
_entity.type
_entity.pdbx_description
1 polymer ?
#
loop_
_entity_poly.entity_id
_entity_poly.type
_entity_poly.pdbx_seq_one_letter_code
_entity_poly.pdbx_strand_id
1 'polypeptide(L)'
;MEEPLREQKCYLLLGEAPTEAAAEKIAEVFAGCPYVYFLSAFGRMVVGVFYSDDERAWWLKAVAENPEITLGLVRAAVYVTDRPAFPLRVEPRLSEPDGDRAPCGAYCPECPRYGKECFGCPASPFFKAHPPEAESG
;
A
#
# COMPACT_ATOMS: atom_id res chain seq x y z
N MET A 1 4.81 -23.08 -2.39
CA MET A 1 4.88 -22.56 -3.77
C MET A 1 5.31 -21.12 -3.64
N GLU A 2 6.56 -20.81 -4.00
CA GLU A 2 7.03 -19.43 -4.11
C GLU A 2 6.48 -18.85 -5.42
N GLU A 3 5.70 -17.77 -5.29
CA GLU A 3 5.19 -17.00 -6.43
C GLU A 3 6.40 -16.36 -7.13
N PRO A 4 6.52 -16.44 -8.47
CA PRO A 4 7.62 -15.77 -9.16
C PRO A 4 7.56 -14.28 -8.81
N LEU A 5 8.67 -13.75 -8.30
CA LEU A 5 8.79 -12.38 -7.82
C LEU A 5 8.51 -11.42 -8.97
N ARG A 6 7.26 -10.94 -9.07
CA ARG A 6 6.82 -9.88 -9.98
C ARG A 6 7.74 -8.66 -9.83
N GLU A 7 7.94 -7.91 -10.91
CA GLU A 7 8.81 -6.72 -10.87
C GLU A 7 8.29 -5.69 -9.84
N GLN A 8 8.96 -5.64 -8.70
CA GLN A 8 8.65 -4.73 -7.62
C GLN A 8 9.24 -3.35 -7.90
N LYS A 9 8.45 -2.32 -7.63
CA LYS A 9 8.84 -0.91 -7.72
C LYS A 9 8.85 -0.27 -6.35
N CYS A 10 9.68 0.75 -6.19
CA CYS A 10 9.75 1.55 -4.97
C CYS A 10 8.93 2.82 -5.16
N TYR A 11 8.01 3.07 -4.24
CA TYR A 11 7.13 4.25 -4.22
C TYR A 11 7.44 5.11 -3.01
N LEU A 12 7.59 6.42 -3.23
CA LEU A 12 7.71 7.44 -2.19
C LEU A 12 6.40 8.24 -2.13
N LEU A 13 5.70 8.15 -1.01
CA LEU A 13 4.54 8.96 -0.68
C LEU A 13 4.97 10.13 0.21
N LEU A 14 4.60 11.34 -0.20
CA LEU A 14 4.66 12.54 0.63
C LEU A 14 3.25 13.12 0.72
N GLY A 15 2.67 13.12 1.91
CA GLY A 15 1.33 13.64 2.17
C GLY A 15 1.34 14.73 3.24
N GLU A 16 0.44 15.70 3.15
CA GLU A 16 0.16 16.64 4.23
C GLU A 16 -1.22 16.37 4.81
N ALA A 17 -1.29 16.06 6.10
CA ALA A 17 -2.53 15.83 6.83
C ALA A 17 -3.13 17.16 7.35
N PRO A 18 -4.43 17.20 7.68
CA PRO A 18 -5.05 18.40 8.25
C PRO A 18 -4.49 18.78 9.63
N THR A 19 -4.04 17.80 10.40
CA THR A 19 -3.43 17.99 11.74
C THR A 19 -2.29 17.00 11.96
N GLU A 20 -1.43 17.27 12.96
CA GLU A 20 -0.34 16.36 13.34
C GLU A 20 -0.88 15.01 13.82
N ALA A 21 -1.92 15.03 14.66
CA ALA A 21 -2.59 13.84 15.13
C ALA A 21 -3.19 12.99 13.98
N ALA A 22 -3.67 13.63 12.90
CA ALA A 22 -4.15 12.91 11.72
C ALA A 22 -2.98 12.24 10.97
N ALA A 23 -1.83 12.90 10.85
CA ALA A 23 -0.64 12.30 10.24
C ALA A 23 -0.12 11.10 11.05
N GLU A 24 -0.04 11.24 12.37
CA GLU A 24 0.35 10.15 13.29
C GLU A 24 -0.62 8.98 13.15
N LYS A 25 -1.93 9.25 13.12
CA LYS A 25 -2.92 8.19 12.98
C LYS A 25 -2.80 7.43 11.66
N ILE A 26 -2.54 8.14 10.56
CA ILE A 26 -2.29 7.50 9.26
C ILE A 26 -1.05 6.61 9.34
N ALA A 27 0.04 7.09 9.94
CA ALA A 27 1.27 6.32 10.10
C ALA A 27 1.05 5.04 10.93
N GLU A 28 0.32 5.13 12.05
CA GLU A 28 -0.01 3.98 12.90
C GLU A 28 -0.86 2.93 12.16
N VAL A 29 -1.92 3.37 11.49
CA VAL A 29 -2.85 2.47 10.78
C VAL A 29 -2.13 1.72 9.67
N PHE A 30 -1.31 2.42 8.89
CA PHE A 30 -0.57 1.82 7.78
C PHE A 30 0.75 1.15 8.20
N ALA A 31 1.15 1.23 9.48
CA ALA A 31 2.30 0.48 10.00
C ALA A 31 2.12 -1.05 9.86
N GLY A 32 0.88 -1.53 9.78
CA GLY A 32 0.55 -2.93 9.50
C GLY A 32 0.59 -3.32 8.01
N CYS A 33 0.82 -2.37 7.10
CA CYS A 33 0.86 -2.67 5.66
C CYS A 33 2.02 -3.64 5.33
N PRO A 34 1.78 -4.78 4.66
CA PRO A 34 2.86 -5.70 4.29
C PRO A 34 3.88 -5.10 3.32
N TYR A 35 3.45 -4.13 2.51
CA TYR A 35 4.27 -3.53 1.45
C TYR A 35 5.01 -2.26 1.89
N VAL A 36 4.86 -1.83 3.14
CA VAL A 36 5.56 -0.64 3.64
C VAL A 36 6.93 -1.01 4.18
N TYR A 37 7.94 -0.32 3.68
CA TYR A 37 9.31 -0.40 4.16
C TYR A 37 9.56 0.64 5.26
N PHE A 38 9.04 1.85 5.06
CA PHE A 38 9.11 2.95 6.02
C PHE A 38 7.82 3.75 5.97
N LEU A 39 7.30 4.14 7.12
CA LEU A 39 6.21 5.11 7.20
C LEU A 39 6.30 5.85 8.52
N SER A 40 6.21 7.18 8.48
CA SER A 40 6.23 8.00 9.68
C SER A 40 5.51 9.32 9.47
N ALA A 41 5.19 9.96 10.59
CA ALA A 41 4.70 11.32 10.64
C ALA A 41 5.84 12.27 11.06
N PHE A 42 5.96 13.39 10.37
CA PHE A 42 6.87 14.49 10.67
C PHE A 42 6.03 15.77 10.83
N GLY A 43 5.46 15.96 12.02
CA GLY A 43 4.41 16.95 12.25
C GLY A 43 3.18 16.62 11.41
N ARG A 44 2.74 17.54 10.54
CA ARG A 44 1.61 17.30 9.63
C ARG A 44 1.97 16.48 8.39
N MET A 45 3.24 16.15 8.18
CA MET A 45 3.69 15.42 6.99
C MET A 45 3.63 13.91 7.24
N VAL A 46 3.06 13.17 6.31
CA VAL A 46 3.16 11.71 6.22
C VAL A 46 4.21 11.37 5.15
N VAL A 47 5.21 10.59 5.52
CA VAL A 47 6.27 10.15 4.61
C VAL A 47 6.31 8.63 4.61
N GLY A 48 6.07 8.02 3.44
CA GLY A 48 6.01 6.58 3.29
C GLY A 48 6.87 6.08 2.12
N VAL A 49 7.56 4.96 2.33
CA VAL A 49 8.26 4.20 1.29
C VAL A 49 7.61 2.83 1.19
N PHE A 50 7.11 2.50 0.01
CA PHE A 50 6.40 1.25 -0.28
C PHE A 50 7.08 0.49 -1.40
N TYR A 51 7.00 -0.83 -1.32
CA TYR A 51 7.52 -1.76 -2.30
C TYR A 51 6.38 -2.64 -2.79
N SER A 52 5.94 -2.45 -4.04
CA SER A 52 4.79 -3.15 -4.60
C SER A 52 4.94 -3.36 -6.10
N ASP A 53 4.15 -4.26 -6.67
CA ASP A 53 4.00 -4.37 -8.12
C ASP A 53 3.00 -3.31 -8.63
N ASP A 54 3.01 -3.03 -9.93
CA ASP A 54 2.13 -2.01 -10.52
C ASP A 54 0.64 -2.34 -10.38
N GLU A 55 0.29 -3.63 -10.33
CA GLU A 55 -1.10 -4.09 -10.19
C GLU A 55 -1.64 -3.76 -8.80
N ARG A 56 -0.83 -3.92 -7.74
CA ARG A 56 -1.22 -3.64 -6.35
C ARG A 56 -1.00 -2.19 -5.96
N ALA A 57 -0.19 -1.43 -6.70
CA ALA A 57 0.10 -0.03 -6.43
C ALA A 57 -0.98 0.98 -6.90
N TRP A 58 -2.12 0.52 -7.41
CA TRP A 58 -3.21 1.40 -7.86
C TRP A 58 -3.64 2.42 -6.79
N TRP A 59 -3.62 2.03 -5.52
CA TRP A 59 -4.06 2.89 -4.41
C TRP A 59 -3.09 4.06 -4.18
N LEU A 60 -1.78 3.85 -4.41
CA LEU A 60 -0.79 4.92 -4.34
C LEU A 60 -1.04 5.98 -5.42
N LYS A 61 -1.42 5.56 -6.63
CA LYS A 61 -1.84 6.49 -7.69
C LYS A 61 -3.10 7.26 -7.27
N ALA A 62 -4.09 6.56 -6.70
CA ALA A 62 -5.31 7.19 -6.20
C ALA A 62 -5.05 8.23 -5.09
N VAL A 63 -4.04 8.01 -4.23
CA VAL A 63 -3.63 9.01 -3.22
C VAL A 63 -3.12 10.30 -3.88
N ALA A 64 -2.35 10.20 -4.96
CA ALA A 64 -1.84 11.37 -5.67
C ALA A 64 -2.96 12.14 -6.40
N GLU A 65 -3.97 11.43 -6.92
CA GLU A 65 -5.10 12.03 -7.64
C GLU A 65 -6.15 12.63 -6.70
N ASN A 66 -6.49 11.91 -5.62
CA ASN A 66 -7.56 12.26 -4.69
C ASN A 66 -7.13 12.01 -3.23
N PRO A 67 -6.19 12.82 -2.69
CA PRO A 67 -5.59 12.61 -1.37
C PRO A 67 -6.59 12.66 -0.22
N GLU A 68 -7.58 13.55 -0.31
CA GLU A 68 -8.62 13.74 0.70
C GLU A 68 -9.50 12.49 0.82
N ILE A 69 -9.96 11.95 -0.31
CA ILE A 69 -10.83 10.77 -0.34
C ILE A 69 -10.06 9.50 0.05
N THR A 70 -8.79 9.39 -0.38
CA THR A 70 -8.04 8.14 -0.24
C THR A 70 -7.44 7.97 1.16
N LEU A 71 -6.91 9.05 1.75
CA LEU A 71 -6.24 9.01 3.06
C LEU A 71 -6.63 10.14 4.01
N GLY A 72 -7.58 11.02 3.65
CA GLY A 72 -7.88 12.21 4.45
C GLY A 72 -6.76 13.25 4.43
N LEU A 73 -5.90 13.23 3.41
CA LEU A 73 -4.80 14.17 3.25
C LEU A 73 -5.27 15.45 2.55
N VAL A 74 -4.70 16.59 2.92
CA VAL A 74 -4.94 17.89 2.26
C VAL A 74 -4.33 17.90 0.86
N ARG A 75 -3.15 17.30 0.72
CA ARG A 75 -2.45 17.12 -0.55
C ARG A 75 -1.48 15.95 -0.44
N ALA A 76 -1.15 15.35 -1.57
CA ALA A 76 -0.12 14.32 -1.64
C ALA A 76 0.63 14.36 -2.97
N ALA A 77 1.85 13.83 -2.95
CA ALA A 77 2.62 13.50 -4.13
C ALA A 77 3.16 12.07 -3.97
N VAL A 78 3.10 11.31 -5.06
CA VAL A 78 3.67 9.96 -5.14
C VAL A 78 4.70 9.93 -6.25
N TYR A 79 5.89 9.45 -5.91
CA TYR A 79 6.99 9.22 -6.85
C TYR A 79 7.27 7.73 -6.94
N VAL A 80 7.75 7.28 -8.09
CA VAL A 80 8.08 5.88 -8.35
C VAL A 80 9.49 5.76 -8.91
N THR A 81 10.21 4.71 -8.52
CA THR A 81 11.47 4.30 -9.12
C THR A 81 11.55 2.79 -9.24
N ASP A 82 12.00 2.32 -10.39
CA ASP A 82 12.26 0.90 -10.66
C ASP A 82 13.70 0.52 -10.27
N ARG A 83 14.51 1.50 -9.86
CA ARG A 83 15.94 1.34 -9.53
C ARG A 83 16.29 2.08 -8.24
N PRO A 84 15.73 1.67 -7.08
CA PRO A 84 16.15 2.21 -5.80
C PRO A 84 17.64 1.87 -5.56
N ALA A 85 18.38 2.77 -4.93
CA ALA A 85 19.77 2.50 -4.59
C ALA A 85 19.90 1.44 -3.49
N PHE A 86 18.96 1.42 -2.52
CA PHE A 86 18.84 0.42 -1.47
C PHE A 86 17.49 0.52 -0.74
N PRO A 87 16.90 -0.59 -0.29
CA PRO A 87 17.16 -1.95 -0.78
C PRO A 87 16.67 -2.10 -2.23
N LEU A 88 17.20 -3.05 -2.99
CA LEU A 88 16.72 -3.30 -4.36
C LEU A 88 15.32 -3.92 -4.36
N ARG A 89 15.01 -4.72 -3.34
CA ARG A 89 13.74 -5.43 -3.15
C ARG A 89 13.45 -5.59 -1.66
N VAL A 90 12.18 -5.73 -1.33
CA VAL A 90 11.70 -5.97 0.04
C VAL A 90 10.68 -7.10 0.02
N GLU A 91 10.86 -8.08 0.90
CA GLU A 91 9.86 -9.12 1.14
C GLU A 91 8.66 -8.51 1.90
N PRO A 92 7.41 -8.79 1.49
CA PRO A 92 6.25 -8.31 2.22
C PRO A 92 6.28 -8.75 3.68
N ARG A 93 6.00 -7.81 4.60
CA ARG A 93 5.87 -8.09 6.03
C ARG A 93 4.52 -8.75 6.29
N LEU A 94 4.48 -10.06 6.16
CA LEU A 94 3.29 -10.85 6.46
C LEU A 94 3.12 -10.97 7.97
N SER A 95 2.04 -10.40 8.50
CA SER A 95 1.56 -10.67 9.86
C SER A 95 0.34 -11.58 9.78
N GLU A 96 0.07 -12.32 10.86
CA GLU A 96 -1.24 -12.98 10.98
C GLU A 96 -2.34 -11.92 10.89
N PRO A 97 -3.45 -12.19 10.18
CA PRO A 97 -4.56 -11.25 10.11
C PRO A 97 -5.12 -10.97 11.51
N ASP A 98 -5.25 -9.69 11.85
CA ASP A 98 -5.90 -9.25 13.09
C ASP A 98 -7.32 -8.78 12.77
N GLY A 99 -8.29 -9.69 12.95
CA GLY A 99 -9.68 -9.46 12.60
C GLY A 99 -10.00 -9.62 11.12
N ASP A 100 -11.07 -8.95 10.67
CA ASP A 100 -11.66 -9.08 9.34
C ASP A 100 -11.33 -7.91 8.40
N ARG A 101 -10.62 -6.89 8.90
CA ARG A 101 -10.24 -5.70 8.14
C ARG A 101 -8.76 -5.71 7.78
N ALA A 102 -8.46 -5.21 6.58
CA ALA A 102 -7.09 -4.95 6.18
C ALA A 102 -6.52 -3.72 6.95
N PRO A 103 -5.19 -3.56 7.01
CA PRO A 103 -4.55 -2.39 7.62
C PRO A 103 -5.03 -1.04 7.06
N CYS A 104 -5.46 -0.98 5.80
CA CYS A 104 -6.08 0.22 5.24
C CYS A 104 -7.50 0.53 5.79
N GLY A 105 -8.01 -0.28 6.71
CA GLY A 105 -9.34 -0.17 7.31
C GLY A 105 -10.46 -0.83 6.49
N ALA A 106 -10.19 -1.25 5.25
CA ALA A 106 -11.19 -1.85 4.38
C ALA A 106 -11.58 -3.27 4.81
N TYR A 107 -12.89 -3.54 4.86
CA TYR A 107 -13.41 -4.90 4.82
C TYR A 107 -13.42 -5.36 3.36
N CYS A 108 -12.47 -6.24 3.00
CA CYS A 108 -12.20 -6.57 1.60
C CYS A 108 -13.44 -7.02 0.81
N PRO A 109 -14.34 -7.86 1.35
CA PRO A 109 -15.54 -8.30 0.62
C PRO A 109 -16.50 -7.18 0.20
N GLU A 110 -16.49 -6.04 0.88
CA GLU A 110 -17.34 -4.88 0.55
C GLU A 110 -16.61 -3.84 -0.32
N CYS A 111 -15.32 -4.03 -0.60
CA CYS A 111 -14.56 -3.10 -1.41
C CYS A 111 -14.92 -3.26 -2.91
N PRO A 112 -15.33 -2.18 -3.62
CA PRO A 112 -15.71 -2.26 -5.04
C PRO A 112 -14.60 -2.78 -5.98
N ARG A 113 -13.34 -2.72 -5.54
CA ARG A 113 -12.16 -3.13 -6.31
C ARG A 113 -11.75 -4.58 -6.02
N TYR A 114 -12.29 -5.20 -4.97
CA TYR A 114 -11.92 -6.55 -4.55
C TYR A 114 -12.37 -7.59 -5.59
N GLY A 115 -11.45 -8.48 -5.99
CA GLY A 115 -11.64 -9.46 -7.05
C GLY A 115 -11.53 -8.92 -8.47
N LYS A 116 -11.19 -7.63 -8.64
CA LYS A 116 -10.93 -6.99 -9.94
C LYS A 116 -9.50 -6.47 -10.00
N GLU A 117 -9.30 -5.27 -9.46
CA GLU A 117 -8.01 -4.55 -9.41
C GLU A 117 -7.23 -4.84 -8.12
N CYS A 118 -7.90 -5.43 -7.13
CA CYS A 118 -7.33 -5.74 -5.83
C CYS A 118 -7.76 -7.15 -5.42
N PHE A 119 -6.82 -7.97 -4.96
CA PHE A 119 -7.12 -9.32 -4.48
C PHE A 119 -7.04 -9.42 -2.95
N GLY A 120 -7.19 -8.29 -2.27
CA GLY A 120 -7.10 -8.18 -0.81
C GLY A 120 -5.67 -7.93 -0.33
N CYS A 121 -5.56 -7.49 0.92
CA CYS A 121 -4.26 -7.34 1.58
C CYS A 121 -3.80 -8.69 2.11
N PRO A 122 -2.52 -9.07 1.99
CA PRO A 122 -1.99 -10.28 2.64
C PRO A 122 -2.21 -10.33 4.16
N ALA A 123 -2.36 -9.17 4.82
CA ALA A 123 -2.69 -9.06 6.24
C ALA A 123 -4.21 -9.12 6.51
N SER A 124 -5.01 -9.73 5.62
CA SER A 124 -6.46 -9.91 5.76
C SER A 124 -6.82 -11.37 5.45
N PRO A 125 -7.84 -11.94 6.12
CA PRO A 125 -8.26 -13.31 5.88
C PRO A 125 -8.88 -13.51 4.50
N PHE A 126 -9.20 -12.41 3.79
CA PHE A 126 -9.76 -12.42 2.45
C PHE A 126 -8.69 -12.27 1.37
N PHE A 127 -7.41 -12.40 1.71
CA PHE A 127 -6.37 -12.38 0.70
C PHE A 127 -6.53 -13.52 -0.31
N LYS A 128 -6.46 -13.18 -1.59
CA LYS A 128 -6.32 -14.12 -2.69
C LYS A 128 -4.99 -13.84 -3.38
N ALA A 129 -4.19 -14.90 -3.57
CA ALA A 129 -3.01 -14.79 -4.41
C ALA A 129 -3.46 -14.34 -5.82
N HIS A 130 -2.67 -13.49 -6.46
CA HIS A 130 -2.97 -13.14 -7.84
C HIS A 130 -2.84 -14.41 -8.69
N PRO A 131 -3.74 -14.64 -9.65
CA PRO A 131 -3.50 -15.69 -10.63
C PRO A 131 -2.16 -15.39 -11.34
N PRO A 132 -1.34 -16.41 -11.64
CA PRO A 132 -0.16 -16.20 -12.48
C PRO A 132 -0.60 -15.56 -13.81
N GLU A 133 0.23 -14.65 -14.34
CA GLU A 133 -0.01 -14.10 -15.67
C GLU A 133 -0.20 -15.27 -16.64
N ALA A 134 -1.32 -15.29 -17.37
CA ALA A 134 -1.50 -16.25 -18.44
C ALA A 134 -0.36 -16.02 -19.43
N GLU A 135 0.49 -17.03 -19.63
CA GLU A 135 1.54 -17.00 -20.64
C GLU A 135 0.91 -16.55 -21.95
N SER A 136 1.26 -15.34 -22.37
CA SER A 136 0.77 -14.75 -23.61
C SER A 136 1.52 -15.46 -24.74
N GLY A 137 0.89 -16.51 -25.27
CA GLY A 137 1.37 -17.23 -26.46
C GLY A 137 1.36 -16.38 -27.72
#